data_AF-A0A3D0D4B9-F1
#
_entry.id   AF-A0A3D0D4B9-F1
#
_cell.length_a   1.000
_cell.length_b   1.000
_cell.length_c   1.000
_cell.angle_alpha   90.00
_cell.angle_beta   90.00
_cell.angle_gamma   90.00
#
_symmetry.space_group_name_H-M   'P 1'
#
loop_
_entity.id
_entity.type
_entity.pdbx_description
1 polymer ?
#
loop_
_entity_poly.entity_id
_entity_poly.type
_entity_poly.pdbx_seq_one_letter_code
_entity_poly.pdbx_strand_id
1 'polypeptide(L)' 'MPAETDADYFVLETAGREEALVVSNDQFEPYQDRFPWIEQRRVPLMIINGEVELYKPKLEQHP' A
#
# COMPACT_ATOMS: atom_id res chain seq x y z
N MET A 1 -5.35 17.08 -2.82
CA MET A 1 -4.05 16.96 -3.49
C MET A 1 -3.95 18.07 -4.53
N PRO A 2 -2.85 18.86 -4.59
CA PRO A 2 -2.59 19.68 -5.76
C PRO A 2 -2.58 18.79 -7.01
N ALA A 3 -3.06 19.28 -8.14
CA ALA A 3 -3.17 18.50 -9.38
C ALA A 3 -1.81 17.97 -9.92
N GLU A 4 -0.70 18.47 -9.37
CA GLU A 4 0.68 18.15 -9.78
C GLU A 4 1.37 17.10 -8.89
N THR A 5 0.76 16.70 -7.77
CA THR A 5 1.35 15.69 -6.87
C THR A 5 0.82 14.31 -7.23
N ASP A 6 1.72 13.39 -7.58
CA ASP A 6 1.37 11.99 -7.76
C ASP A 6 0.81 11.44 -6.44
N ALA A 7 -0.46 11.02 -6.49
CA ALA A 7 -1.18 10.53 -5.32
C ALA A 7 -0.55 9.24 -4.77
N ASP A 8 0.03 8.41 -5.64
CA ASP A 8 0.71 7.17 -5.23
C ASP A 8 1.96 7.52 -4.42
N TYR A 9 2.74 8.47 -4.90
CA TYR A 9 3.91 8.95 -4.17
C TYR A 9 3.54 9.48 -2.78
N PHE A 10 2.48 10.30 -2.68
CA PHE A 10 2.03 10.85 -1.40
C PHE A 10 1.59 9.75 -0.42
N VAL A 11 0.82 8.77 -0.89
CA VAL A 11 0.35 7.65 -0.07
C VAL A 11 1.53 6.82 0.43
N LEU A 12 2.48 6.49 -0.45
CA LEU A 12 3.65 5.68 -0.10
C LEU A 12 4.60 6.43 0.85
N GLU A 13 4.87 7.71 0.61
CA GLU A 13 5.71 8.52 1.48
C GLU A 13 5.11 8.64 2.88
N THR A 14 3.82 8.93 2.96
CA THR A 14 3.11 9.07 4.24
C THR A 14 3.10 7.74 5.00
N ALA A 15 2.76 6.63 4.33
CA ALA A 15 2.72 5.32 4.98
C ALA A 15 4.11 4.83 5.41
N GLY A 16 5.15 5.15 4.63
CA GLY A 16 6.53 4.87 5.01
C GLY A 16 6.94 5.62 6.28
N ARG A 17 6.59 6.91 6.38
CA ARG A 17 6.90 7.77 7.54
C ARG A 17 6.16 7.37 8.81
N GLU A 18 4.92 6.90 8.69
CA GLU A 18 4.08 6.50 9.82
C GLU A 18 4.16 4.99 10.13
N GLU A 19 5.03 4.25 9.43
CA GLU A 19 5.14 2.79 9.52
C GLU A 19 3.81 2.04 9.32
N ALA A 20 2.94 2.59 8.46
CA ALA A 20 1.57 2.11 8.26
C ALA A 20 1.44 1.07 7.15
N LEU A 21 0.31 0.35 7.16
CA LEU A 21 -0.14 -0.50 6.05
C LEU A 21 -0.80 0.34 4.95
N VAL A 22 -0.71 -0.14 3.70
CA VAL A 22 -1.36 0.50 2.54
C VAL A 22 -2.47 -0.40 2.02
N VAL A 23 -3.72 0.03 2.14
CA VAL A 23 -4.87 -0.68 1.57
C VAL A 23 -5.03 -0.26 0.11
N SER A 24 -4.61 -1.11 -0.82
CA SER A 24 -4.72 -0.84 -2.26
C SER A 24 -4.58 -2.14 -3.06
N ASN A 25 -5.26 -2.19 -4.21
CA ASN A 25 -5.08 -3.25 -5.20
C ASN A 25 -3.97 -2.95 -6.22
N ASP A 26 -3.46 -1.71 -6.25
CA ASP A 26 -2.32 -1.33 -7.10
C ASP A 26 -1.03 -2.01 -6.61
N GLN A 27 -0.17 -2.40 -7.54
CA GLN A 27 1.12 -3.00 -7.26
C GLN A 27 2.24 -1.95 -7.10
N PHE A 28 1.97 -0.70 -7.46
CA PHE A 28 2.92 0.41 -7.38
C PHE A 28 4.24 0.13 -8.10
N GLU A 29 4.21 -0.58 -9.23
CA GLU A 29 5.41 -1.02 -9.98
C GLU A 29 6.44 0.10 -10.20
N PRO A 30 6.06 1.34 -10.59
CA PRO A 30 7.03 2.42 -10.78
C PRO A 30 7.77 2.87 -9.51
N TYR A 31 7.25 2.49 -8.34
CA TYR A 31 7.70 2.96 -7.04
C TYR A 31 8.39 1.87 -6.19
N GLN A 32 8.44 0.62 -6.66
CA GLN A 32 8.99 -0.51 -5.89
C GLN A 32 10.46 -0.32 -5.53
N ASP A 33 11.28 0.20 -6.44
CA ASP A 33 12.71 0.48 -6.18
C ASP A 33 12.90 1.52 -5.07
N ARG A 34 11.96 2.48 -4.97
CA ARG A 34 12.02 3.58 -3.99
C ARG A 34 11.41 3.21 -2.66
N PHE A 35 10.41 2.34 -2.66
CA PHE A 35 9.66 1.90 -1.47
C PHE A 35 9.60 0.37 -1.41
N PRO A 36 10.74 -0.32 -1.20
CA PRO A 36 10.81 -1.79 -1.29
C PRO A 36 9.94 -2.51 -0.25
N TRP A 37 9.58 -1.83 0.83
CA TRP A 37 8.69 -2.34 1.87
C TRP A 37 7.22 -2.49 1.42
N ILE A 38 6.82 -1.87 0.30
CA ILE A 38 5.40 -1.83 -0.09
C ILE A 38 4.83 -3.20 -0.38
N GLU A 39 5.61 -4.14 -0.93
CA GLU A 39 5.12 -5.50 -1.20
C GLU A 39 4.65 -6.20 0.08
N GLN A 40 5.34 -5.95 1.19
CA GLN A 40 5.08 -6.58 2.48
C GLN A 40 3.94 -5.90 3.23
N ARG A 41 3.80 -4.57 3.07
CA ARG A 41 2.83 -3.75 3.80
C ARG A 41 1.55 -3.43 3.03
N ARG A 42 1.46 -3.85 1.76
CA ARG A 42 0.24 -3.73 0.96
C ARG A 42 -0.81 -4.76 1.41
N VAL A 43 -2.03 -4.28 1.58
CA VAL A 43 -3.23 -5.03 1.93
C VAL A 43 -4.20 -4.95 0.75
N PRO A 44 -4.22 -5.96 -0.14
CA PRO A 44 -5.23 -6.05 -1.18
C PRO A 44 -6.64 -6.13 -0.59
N LEU A 45 -7.64 -5.71 -1.37
CA LEU A 45 -9.04 -5.74 -0.96
C LEU A 45 -9.96 -6.23 -2.08
N MET A 46 -11.07 -6.85 -1.69
CA MET A 46 -12.17 -7.18 -2.58
C MET A 46 -13.48 -6.62 -2.04
N ILE A 47 -14.42 -6.35 -2.95
CA ILE A 47 -15.80 -6.02 -2.60
C ILE A 47 -16.69 -7.17 -3.08
N ILE A 48 -17.32 -7.87 -2.15
CA ILE A 48 -18.19 -9.02 -2.43
C ILE A 48 -19.56 -8.71 -1.84
N ASN A 49 -20.60 -8.67 -2.67
CA ASN A 49 -21.97 -8.37 -2.25
C ASN A 49 -22.12 -7.04 -1.46
N GLY A 50 -21.26 -6.06 -1.72
CA GLY A 50 -21.25 -4.77 -1.02
C GLY A 50 -20.45 -4.76 0.28
N GLU A 51 -19.87 -5.89 0.69
CA GLU A 51 -18.99 -5.99 1.85
C GLU A 51 -17.52 -5.92 1.43
N VAL A 52 -16.69 -5.32 2.28
CA VAL A 52 -15.24 -5.16 2.04
C VAL A 52 -14.49 -6.29 2.73
N GLU A 53 -13.74 -7.05 1.95
CA GLU A 53 -12.85 -8.11 2.41
C GLU A 53 -11.39 -7.67 2.25
N LEU A 54 -10.60 -7.73 3.33
CA LEU A 54 -9.19 -7.35 3.33
C LEU A 54 -8.28 -8.59 3.38
N TYR A 55 -7.27 -8.63 2.53
CA TYR A 55 -6.26 -9.68 2.53
C TYR A 55 -5.21 -9.45 3.61
N LYS A 56 -4.59 -10.53 4.11
CA LYS A 56 -3.50 -10.37 5.08
C LYS A 56 -2.25 -9.80 4.40
N PRO A 57 -1.59 -8.79 4.98
CA PRO A 57 -0.31 -8.30 4.47
C PRO A 57 0.77 -9.37 4.63
N LYS A 58 1.74 -9.39 3.71
CA LYS A 58 2.90 -10.30 3.74
C LYS A 58 3.98 -9.77 4.71
N LEU A 59 3.61 -9.46 5.96
CA LEU A 59 4.57 -9.04 6.96
C LEU A 59 5.48 -10.23 7.29
N GLU A 60 6.74 -10.21 6.83
CA GLU A 60 7.72 -11.17 7.30
C GLU A 60 7.95 -10.93 8.80
N GLN A 61 7.67 -11.95 9.61
CA GLN A 61 8.00 -11.95 11.02
C GLN A 61 9.51 -12.14 11.13
N HIS A 62 10.25 -11.05 11.35
CA HIS A 62 11.61 -11.19 11.84
C HIS A 62 11.56 -11.81 13.25
N PRO A 63 12.29 -12.92 13.51
CA PRO A 63 12.37 -13.54 14.83
C PRO A 63 13.08 -12.66 15.87
#